data_AF-E6TXY5-F1
#
_entry.id   AF-E6TXY5-F1
#
_cell.length_a   1.000
_cell.length_b   1.000
_cell.length_c   1.000
_cell.angle_alpha   90.00
_cell.angle_beta   90.00
_cell.angle_gamma   90.00
#
_symmetry.space_group_name_H-M   'P 1'
#
loop_
_entity.id
_entity.type
_entity.pdbx_description
1 polymer ?
#
loop_
_entity_poly.entity_id
_entity_poly.type
_entity_poly.pdbx_seq_one_letter_code
_entity_poly.pdbx_strand_id
1 'polypeptide(L)' 'MGNRYFQQARSAVEEANEAIAATHTPEAQEEAKEKIKRAKQALSQAFADSSMAEREQLMALQESLYEFSEEFTNESK' A
#
# COMPACT_ATOMS: atom_id res chain seq x y z
N MET A 1 5.55 -22.05 5.87
CA MET A 1 5.43 -21.39 4.55
C MET A 1 4.62 -20.14 4.78
N GLY A 2 5.27 -18.99 4.99
CA GLY A 2 4.57 -17.71 5.13
C GLY A 2 3.96 -17.33 3.79
N ASN A 3 2.73 -16.83 3.80
CA ASN A 3 2.02 -16.43 2.59
C ASN A 3 2.86 -15.38 1.84
N ARG A 4 3.35 -15.77 0.65
CA ARG A 4 4.21 -14.90 -0.17
C ARG A 4 3.46 -13.64 -0.58
N TYR A 5 2.16 -13.75 -0.83
CA TYR A 5 1.34 -12.60 -1.19
C TYR A 5 1.13 -11.65 0.00
N PHE A 6 0.98 -12.19 1.22
CA PHE A 6 0.94 -11.35 2.42
C PHE A 6 2.22 -10.53 2.60
N GLN A 7 3.38 -11.17 2.42
CA GLN A 7 4.66 -10.46 2.49
C GLN A 7 4.80 -9.41 1.39
N GLN A 8 4.39 -9.75 0.15
CA GLN A 8 4.40 -8.80 -0.97
C GLN A 8 3.46 -7.61 -0.74
N ALA A 9 2.26 -7.85 -0.18
CA ALA A 9 1.32 -6.79 0.13
C ALA A 9 1.87 -5.85 1.20
N ARG A 10 2.45 -6.41 2.28
CA ARG A 10 3.09 -5.63 3.33
C ARG A 10 4.24 -4.77 2.77
N SER A 11 5.18 -5.37 2.03
CA SER A 11 6.29 -4.63 1.45
C SER A 11 5.82 -3.56 0.47
N ALA A 12 4.77 -3.82 -0.32
CA ALA A 12 4.24 -2.83 -1.25
C ALA A 12 3.59 -1.64 -0.52
N VAL A 13 2.93 -1.87 0.63
CA VAL A 13 2.37 -0.80 1.48
C VAL A 13 3.50 0.02 2.12
N GLU A 14 4.54 -0.63 2.61
CA GLU A 14 5.74 0.05 3.15
C GLU A 14 6.42 0.90 2.07
N GLU A 15 6.65 0.35 0.87
CA GLU A 15 7.19 1.11 -0.27
C GLU A 15 6.33 2.30 -0.68
N ALA A 16 4.99 2.16 -0.63
CA ALA A 16 4.08 3.26 -0.93
C ALA A 16 4.18 4.39 0.09
N ASN A 17 4.29 4.05 1.38
CA ASN A 17 4.46 5.03 2.44
C ASN A 17 5.80 5.77 2.34
N GLU A 18 6.89 5.05 2.05
CA GLU A 18 8.21 5.66 1.81
C GLU A 18 8.21 6.60 0.61
N ALA A 19 7.55 6.20 -0.48
CA ALA A 19 7.44 7.02 -1.69
C ALA A 19 6.65 8.30 -1.44
N ILE A 20 5.56 8.23 -0.65
CA ILE A 20 4.79 9.40 -0.20
C ILE A 20 5.66 10.33 0.65
N ALA A 21 6.42 9.80 1.60
CA ALA A 21 7.32 10.61 2.42
C ALA A 21 8.41 11.30 1.59
N ALA A 22 8.79 10.74 0.44
CA ALA A 22 9.79 11.28 -0.47
C ALA A 22 9.25 12.24 -1.53
N THR A 23 7.96 12.62 -1.51
CA THR A 23 7.35 13.48 -2.54
C THR A 23 7.73 14.95 -2.42
N HIS A 24 9.00 15.26 -2.68
CA HIS A 24 9.51 16.63 -2.77
C HIS A 24 9.56 17.15 -4.22
N THR A 25 9.38 16.28 -5.21
CA THR A 25 9.38 16.63 -6.63
C THR A 25 8.12 16.10 -7.33
N PRO A 26 7.71 16.71 -8.46
CA PRO A 26 6.59 16.19 -9.26
C PRO A 26 6.79 14.75 -9.73
N GLU A 27 8.03 14.36 -10.04
CA GLU A 27 8.40 12.99 -10.42
C GLU A 27 8.18 12.01 -9.26
N ALA A 28 8.59 12.40 -8.04
CA ALA A 28 8.35 11.59 -6.85
C ALA A 28 6.85 11.46 -6.52
N GLN A 29 6.04 12.48 -6.80
CA GLN A 29 4.57 12.39 -6.66
C GLN A 29 3.95 11.38 -7.63
N GLU A 30 4.45 11.28 -8.85
CA GLU A 30 4.00 10.28 -9.81
C GLU A 30 4.42 8.88 -9.38
N GLU A 31 5.67 8.72 -8.93
CA GLU A 31 6.18 7.48 -8.36
C GLU A 31 5.34 7.02 -7.14
N ALA A 32 5.02 7.92 -6.21
CA ALA A 32 4.16 7.61 -5.07
C ALA A 32 2.78 7.09 -5.51
N LYS A 33 2.16 7.69 -6.54
CA LYS A 33 0.88 7.20 -7.10
C LYS A 33 1.00 5.80 -7.69
N GLU A 34 2.08 5.52 -8.41
CA GLU A 34 2.33 4.17 -8.94
C GLU A 34 2.54 3.14 -7.84
N LYS A 35 3.29 3.49 -6.79
CA LYS A 35 3.53 2.63 -5.62
C LYS A 35 2.24 2.37 -4.85
N ILE A 36 1.40 3.38 -4.61
CA ILE A 36 0.06 3.22 -4.02
C ILE A 36 -0.78 2.25 -4.85
N LYS A 37 -0.79 2.40 -6.18
CA LYS A 37 -1.55 1.51 -7.08
C LYS A 37 -1.06 0.06 -6.98
N ARG A 38 0.26 -0.14 -6.93
CA ARG A 38 0.88 -1.45 -6.75
C ARG A 38 0.52 -2.07 -5.39
N ALA A 39 0.54 -1.28 -4.32
CA ALA A 39 0.12 -1.72 -2.99
C ALA A 39 -1.34 -2.21 -2.97
N LYS A 40 -2.25 -1.46 -3.61
CA LYS A 40 -3.67 -1.87 -3.75
C LYS A 40 -3.82 -3.20 -4.49
N GLN A 41 -3.06 -3.40 -5.57
CA GLN A 41 -3.08 -4.66 -6.32
C GLN A 41 -2.51 -5.83 -5.51
N ALA A 42 -1.39 -5.61 -4.81
CA ALA A 42 -0.77 -6.64 -3.98
C ALA A 42 -1.68 -7.05 -2.81
N LEU A 43 -2.33 -6.08 -2.15
CA LEU A 43 -3.34 -6.35 -1.13
C LEU A 43 -4.50 -7.18 -1.70
N SER A 44 -5.07 -6.78 -2.84
CA SER A 44 -6.18 -7.52 -3.48
C SER A 44 -5.79 -8.96 -3.81
N GLN A 45 -4.58 -9.18 -4.32
CA GLN A 45 -4.05 -10.51 -4.60
C GLN A 45 -3.83 -11.31 -3.31
N ALA A 46 -3.29 -10.67 -2.27
CA ALA A 46 -3.09 -11.29 -0.97
C ALA A 46 -4.43 -11.70 -0.34
N PHE A 47 -5.48 -10.89 -0.45
CA PHE A 47 -6.83 -11.20 0.05
C PHE A 47 -7.42 -12.47 -0.57
N ALA A 48 -7.15 -12.70 -1.85
CA ALA A 48 -7.65 -13.88 -2.56
C ALA A 48 -7.03 -15.18 -2.03
N ASP A 49 -5.75 -15.15 -1.65
CA ASP A 49 -4.97 -16.32 -1.22
C ASP A 49 -4.68 -16.35 0.30
N SER A 50 -5.40 -15.56 1.10
CA SER A 50 -5.20 -15.50 2.56
C SER A 50 -6.30 -16.17 3.34
N SER A 51 -5.90 -16.73 4.49
CA SER A 51 -6.81 -17.25 5.52
C SER A 51 -7.58 -16.13 6.22
N MET A 52 -8.64 -16.47 6.96
CA MET A 52 -9.44 -15.47 7.69
C MET A 52 -8.61 -14.62 8.66
N ALA A 53 -7.62 -15.22 9.33
CA ALA A 53 -6.72 -14.49 10.24
C ALA A 53 -5.77 -13.53 9.49
N GLU A 54 -5.27 -13.93 8.33
CA GLU A 54 -4.42 -13.06 7.49
C GLU A 54 -5.24 -11.93 6.85
N ARG A 55 -6.53 -12.16 6.56
CA ARG A 55 -7.42 -11.12 6.04
C ARG A 55 -7.64 -9.97 7.01
N GLU A 56 -7.72 -10.24 8.32
CA GLU A 56 -7.79 -9.17 9.33
C GLU A 56 -6.54 -8.27 9.27
N GLN A 57 -5.36 -8.88 9.14
CA GLN A 57 -4.11 -8.13 9.02
C GLN A 57 -4.03 -7.37 7.70
N LEU A 58 -4.51 -7.95 6.59
CA LEU A 58 -4.57 -7.28 5.29
C LEU A 58 -5.60 -6.13 5.29
N MET A 59 -6.69 -6.25 6.04
CA MET A 59 -7.66 -5.15 6.20
C MET A 59 -7.02 -3.97 6.92
N ALA A 60 -6.28 -4.22 8.00
CA ALA A 60 -5.54 -3.17 8.70
C ALA A 60 -4.52 -2.49 7.77
N LEU A 61 -3.77 -3.27 6.97
CA LEU A 61 -2.83 -2.71 5.98
C LEU A 61 -3.54 -1.89 4.89
N GLN A 62 -4.71 -2.33 4.46
CA GLN A 62 -5.52 -1.60 3.47
C GLN A 62 -6.05 -0.29 4.04
N GLU A 63 -6.48 -0.28 5.29
CA GLU A 63 -6.96 0.92 5.98
C GLU A 63 -5.83 1.94 6.14
N SER A 64 -4.65 1.51 6.61
CA SER A 64 -3.47 2.37 6.65
C SER A 64 -3.14 2.94 5.27
N LEU A 65 -3.11 2.09 4.23
CA LEU A 65 -2.87 2.54 2.85
C LEU A 65 -3.88 3.58 2.39
N TYR A 66 -5.14 3.44 2.79
CA TYR A 66 -6.18 4.40 2.47
C TYR A 66 -5.92 5.74 3.16
N GLU A 67 -5.70 5.72 4.47
CA GLU A 67 -5.45 6.90 5.31
C GLU A 67 -4.31 7.76 4.75
N PHE A 68 -3.11 7.19 4.61
CA PHE A 68 -1.96 7.98 4.12
C PHE A 68 -2.08 8.35 2.64
N SER A 69 -2.83 7.59 1.82
CA SER A 69 -3.09 7.97 0.43
C SER A 69 -4.08 9.13 0.31
N GLU A 70 -5.05 9.22 1.22
CA GLU A 70 -5.96 10.36 1.30
C GLU A 70 -5.24 11.62 1.79
N GLU A 71 -4.40 11.49 2.82
CA GLU A 71 -3.54 12.57 3.31
C GLU A 71 -2.66 13.12 2.19
N PHE A 72 -1.95 12.25 1.47
CA PHE A 72 -1.13 12.63 0.32
C PHE A 72 -1.91 13.36 -0.78
N THR A 73 -3.14 12.91 -1.06
CA THR A 73 -4.00 13.54 -2.08
C THR A 73 -4.52 14.90 -1.62
N ASN A 74 -4.76 15.09 -0.33
CA ASN A 74 -5.19 16.36 0.26
C ASN A 74 -4.04 17.37 0.38
N GLU A 75 -2.82 16.93 0.71
CA GLU A 75 -1.63 17.81 0.74
C GLU A 75 -1.22 18.29 -0.66
N SER A 76 -1.53 17.51 -1.71
CA SER A 76 -1.23 17.86 -3.10
C SER A 76 -2.22 18.83 -3.75
N LYS A 77 -3.23 19.33 -3.02
CA LYS A 77 -4.31 20.20 -3.52
C LYS A 77 -4.08 21.67 -3.19
#